data_AF-A0A7S2WFC4-F1
#
_entry.id   AF-A0A7S2WFC4-F1
#
_cell.length_a   1.000
_cell.length_b   1.000
_cell.length_c   1.000
_cell.angle_alpha   90.00
_cell.angle_beta   90.00
_cell.angle_gamma   90.00
#
_symmetry.space_group_name_H-M   'P 1'
#
loop_
_entity.id
_entity.type
_entity.pdbx_description
1 polymer ?
#
loop_
_entity_poly.entity_id
_entity_poly.type
_entity_poly.pdbx_seq_one_letter_code
_entity_poly.pdbx_strand_id
1 'polypeptide(L)'
;LWQGDCRQSIRSNMDSVIRKFDGGGVDRVSLGLLPSSEGGWSTAVSTLRRDRGGWLHIHGNVPTIERYTWAHQACQQFFQIVTDQQQHNQLREKGIVICHHIERA
;
A
#
# COMPACT_ATOMS: atom_id res chain seq x y z
N LEU A 1 -24.29 13.76 5.98
CA LEU A 1 -24.61 12.33 6.21
C LEU A 1 -24.04 11.54 5.03
N TRP A 2 -22.76 11.17 5.08
CA TRP A 2 -22.13 10.36 4.02
C TRP A 2 -22.40 8.89 4.32
N GLN A 3 -23.53 8.38 3.85
CA GLN A 3 -23.86 6.95 3.92
C GLN A 3 -23.27 6.25 2.70
N GLY A 4 -22.22 5.47 2.92
CA GLY A 4 -21.64 4.62 1.90
C GLY A 4 -20.24 4.07 2.18
N ASP A 5 -19.80 3.98 3.44
CA ASP A 5 -18.53 3.32 3.76
C ASP A 5 -18.79 1.83 4.07
N CYS A 6 -18.90 1.02 3.03
CA CYS A 6 -19.02 -0.43 3.17
C CYS A 6 -17.61 -1.04 3.31
N ARG A 7 -17.05 -1.02 4.53
CA ARG A 7 -15.80 -1.73 4.84
C ARG A 7 -16.08 -3.19 5.12
N GLN A 8 -15.77 -4.06 4.15
CA GLN A 8 -15.82 -5.50 4.35
C GLN A 8 -14.43 -6.01 4.70
N SER A 9 -14.23 -6.39 5.97
CA SER A 9 -13.01 -7.07 6.39
C SER A 9 -13.24 -8.58 6.36
N ILE A 10 -12.64 -9.28 5.41
CA ILE A 10 -12.68 -10.74 5.37
C ILE A 10 -11.53 -11.26 6.23
N ARG A 11 -11.81 -11.60 7.49
CA ARG A 11 -10.87 -12.31 8.37
C ARG A 11 -11.04 -13.82 8.17
N SER A 12 -10.61 -14.32 7.02
CA SER A 12 -10.19 -15.71 6.91
C SER A 12 -8.69 -15.79 7.18
N ASN A 13 -8.13 -16.98 7.31
CA ASN A 13 -6.69 -17.18 7.43
C ASN A 13 -6.03 -16.74 6.11
N MET A 14 -5.83 -15.42 5.92
CA MET A 14 -5.28 -14.81 4.70
C MET A 14 -3.90 -15.39 4.38
N ASP A 15 -3.19 -15.92 5.38
CA ASP A 15 -1.99 -16.74 5.19
C ASP A 15 -2.21 -17.85 4.15
N SER A 16 -3.37 -18.50 4.13
CA SER A 16 -3.69 -19.56 3.15
C SER A 16 -4.01 -19.02 1.75
N VAL A 17 -4.49 -17.78 1.63
CA VAL A 17 -4.74 -17.12 0.34
C VAL A 17 -3.43 -16.54 -0.22
N ILE A 18 -2.61 -15.94 0.64
CA ILE A 18 -1.30 -15.40 0.27
C ILE A 18 -0.32 -16.53 -0.08
N ARG A 19 -0.35 -17.66 0.65
CA ARG A 19 0.42 -18.87 0.32
C ARG A 19 0.00 -19.56 -0.97
N LYS A 20 -1.20 -19.29 -1.51
CA LYS A 20 -1.65 -19.81 -2.81
C LYS A 20 -1.04 -19.05 -3.99
N PHE A 21 -0.43 -17.88 -3.78
CA PHE A 21 0.40 -17.26 -4.80
C PHE A 21 1.74 -18.00 -4.83
N ASP A 22 2.03 -18.70 -5.92
CA ASP A 22 3.34 -19.33 -6.15
C ASP A 22 4.43 -18.24 -6.10
N GLY A 23 5.18 -18.17 -4.99
CA GLY A 23 6.14 -17.09 -4.69
C GLY A 23 5.73 -16.10 -3.59
N GLY A 24 4.60 -16.32 -2.90
CA GLY A 24 4.29 -15.76 -1.59
C GLY A 24 3.88 -14.28 -1.53
N GLY A 25 3.51 -13.66 -2.65
CA GLY A 25 3.01 -12.28 -2.70
C GLY A 25 2.46 -11.88 -4.07
N VAL A 26 1.94 -10.66 -4.18
CA VAL A 26 1.35 -10.10 -5.42
C VAL A 26 2.26 -9.05 -6.05
N ASP A 27 2.23 -8.95 -7.38
CA ASP A 27 3.00 -7.94 -8.11
C ASP A 27 2.35 -6.54 -8.07
N ARG A 28 1.04 -6.45 -7.81
CA ARG A 28 0.29 -5.19 -7.78
C ARG A 28 -0.87 -5.22 -6.79
N VAL A 29 -1.07 -4.12 -6.07
CA VAL A 29 -2.25 -3.87 -5.23
C VAL A 29 -2.92 -2.56 -5.65
N SER A 30 -4.25 -2.59 -5.79
CA SER A 30 -5.07 -1.40 -6.07
C SER A 30 -5.84 -1.00 -4.81
N LEU A 31 -5.61 0.23 -4.36
CA LEU A 31 -6.17 0.83 -3.15
C LEU A 31 -7.07 2.00 -3.56
N GLY A 32 -8.24 1.68 -4.10
CA GLY A 32 -9.18 2.64 -4.71
C GLY A 32 -10.21 3.26 -3.75
N LEU A 33 -9.97 3.23 -2.44
CA LEU A 33 -10.92 3.77 -1.46
C LEU A 33 -10.79 5.30 -1.36
N LEU A 34 -11.93 5.99 -1.49
CA LEU A 34 -12.07 7.42 -1.21
C LEU A 34 -12.90 7.63 0.07
N PRO A 35 -12.66 8.72 0.83
CA PRO A 35 -11.76 9.83 0.52
C PRO A 35 -10.27 9.52 0.79
N SER A 36 -9.94 8.39 1.41
CA SER A 36 -8.54 7.99 1.66
C SER A 36 -8.40 6.48 1.65
N SER A 37 -7.28 6.01 1.09
CA SER A 37 -6.87 4.62 1.11
C SER A 37 -5.84 4.26 2.21
N GLU A 38 -5.43 5.23 3.02
CA GLU A 38 -4.33 5.13 4.02
C GLU A 38 -4.48 3.94 4.97
N GLY A 39 -5.72 3.64 5.38
CA GLY A 39 -5.99 2.52 6.28
C GLY A 39 -5.59 1.14 5.73
N GLY A 40 -5.43 1.00 4.41
CA GLY A 40 -5.04 -0.24 3.75
C GLY A 40 -3.54 -0.36 3.43
N TRP A 41 -2.74 0.70 3.64
CA TRP A 41 -1.36 0.76 3.12
C TRP A 41 -0.44 -0.30 3.73
N SER A 42 -0.48 -0.49 5.05
CA SER A 42 0.36 -1.49 5.73
C SER A 42 0.07 -2.92 5.26
N THR A 43 -1.22 -3.26 5.13
CA THR A 43 -1.64 -4.56 4.59
C THR A 43 -1.25 -4.71 3.12
N ALA A 44 -1.40 -3.67 2.31
CA ALA A 44 -1.00 -3.74 0.90
C ALA A 44 0.50 -4.02 0.75
N VAL A 45 1.35 -3.33 1.52
CA VAL A 45 2.81 -3.57 1.53
C VAL A 45 3.12 -5.01 1.93
N SER A 46 2.45 -5.56 2.95
CA SER A 46 2.75 -6.93 3.41
C SER A 46 2.31 -8.03 2.44
N THR A 47 1.44 -7.70 1.48
CA THR A 47 1.04 -8.63 0.41
C THR A 47 1.98 -8.63 -0.79
N LEU A 48 2.86 -7.62 -0.93
CA LEU A 48 3.80 -7.57 -2.04
C LEU A 48 4.83 -8.70 -1.95
N ARG A 49 5.37 -9.08 -3.10
CA ARG A 49 6.42 -10.11 -3.14
C ARG A 49 7.66 -9.66 -2.35
N ARG A 50 8.16 -10.54 -1.49
CA ARG A 50 9.31 -10.21 -0.61
C ARG A 50 10.65 -10.14 -1.34
N ASP A 51 10.79 -10.84 -2.46
CA ASP A 51 12.01 -10.94 -3.26
C ASP A 51 12.22 -9.73 -4.18
N ARG A 52 11.15 -9.10 -4.65
CA ARG A 52 11.20 -8.03 -5.68
C ARG A 52 10.25 -6.85 -5.46
N GLY A 53 9.43 -6.87 -4.42
CA GLY A 53 8.40 -5.86 -4.18
C GLY A 53 7.26 -5.93 -5.20
N GLY A 54 6.70 -4.77 -5.54
CA GLY A 54 5.63 -4.63 -6.52
C GLY A 54 5.06 -3.21 -6.55
N TRP A 55 3.90 -3.06 -7.19
CA TRP A 55 3.27 -1.77 -7.47
C TRP A 55 2.07 -1.52 -6.59
N LEU A 56 1.99 -0.32 -6.02
CA LEU A 56 0.80 0.16 -5.30
C LEU A 56 0.16 1.29 -6.12
N HIS A 57 -1.12 1.15 -6.42
CA HIS A 57 -1.94 2.25 -6.94
C HIS A 57 -2.82 2.74 -5.79
N ILE A 58 -2.65 3.98 -5.35
CA ILE A 58 -3.30 4.53 -4.15
C ILE A 58 -4.20 5.71 -4.50
N HIS A 59 -5.33 5.83 -3.81
CA HIS A 59 -6.26 6.95 -3.94
C HIS A 59 -6.32 7.80 -2.66
N GLY A 60 -6.57 9.09 -2.84
CA GLY A 60 -6.79 10.06 -1.76
C GLY A 60 -7.37 11.37 -2.30
N ASN A 61 -8.31 11.96 -1.57
CA ASN A 61 -8.85 13.29 -1.87
C ASN A 61 -7.88 14.35 -1.36
N VAL A 62 -7.29 15.10 -2.30
CA VAL A 62 -6.27 16.12 -2.01
C VAL A 62 -6.60 17.36 -2.85
N PRO A 63 -6.44 18.59 -2.31
CA PRO A 63 -6.50 19.79 -3.12
C PRO A 63 -5.52 19.69 -4.30
N THR A 64 -5.95 20.07 -5.51
CA THR A 64 -5.12 19.95 -6.73
C THR A 64 -3.74 20.60 -6.57
N ILE A 65 -3.66 21.70 -5.82
CA ILE A 65 -2.42 22.44 -5.56
C ILE A 65 -1.45 21.68 -4.64
N GLU A 66 -1.97 20.78 -3.79
CA GLU A 66 -1.19 20.01 -2.81
C GLU A 66 -0.77 18.63 -3.33
N ARG A 67 -1.18 18.23 -4.55
CA ARG A 67 -0.97 16.87 -5.09
C ARG A 67 0.47 16.37 -5.01
N TYR A 68 1.45 17.24 -5.27
CA TYR A 68 2.87 16.86 -5.25
C TYR A 68 3.40 16.75 -3.81
N THR A 69 2.98 17.66 -2.94
CA THR A 69 3.30 17.61 -1.51
C THR A 69 2.73 16.35 -0.88
N TRP A 70 1.47 16.02 -1.19
CA TRP A 70 0.84 14.79 -0.74
C TRP A 70 1.55 13.55 -1.28
N ALA A 71 1.91 13.51 -2.56
CA ALA A 71 2.65 12.38 -3.13
C ALA A 71 4.03 12.18 -2.44
N HIS A 72 4.71 13.27 -2.10
CA HIS A 72 5.96 13.20 -1.32
C HIS A 72 5.73 12.65 0.08
N GLN A 73 4.71 13.15 0.79
CA GLN A 73 4.34 12.65 2.12
C GLN A 73 3.94 11.18 2.09
N ALA A 74 3.18 10.75 1.08
CA ALA A 74 2.81 9.36 0.87
C ALA A 74 4.08 8.49 0.70
N CYS A 75 5.06 8.91 -0.11
CA CYS A 75 6.32 8.18 -0.25
C CYS A 75 7.06 8.03 1.09
N GLN A 76 7.11 9.09 1.90
CA GLN A 76 7.75 9.05 3.22
C GLN A 76 7.04 8.07 4.16
N GLN A 77 5.71 8.06 4.16
CA GLN A 77 4.92 7.12 4.97
C GLN A 77 5.10 5.67 4.50
N PHE A 78 5.09 5.41 3.18
CA PHE A 78 5.38 4.08 2.65
C PHE A 78 6.80 3.62 3.01
N PHE A 79 7.79 4.50 2.94
CA PHE A 79 9.15 4.17 3.35
C PHE A 79 9.21 3.77 4.82
N GLN A 80 8.47 4.48 5.69
CA GLN A 80 8.36 4.12 7.10
C GLN A 80 7.70 2.75 7.29
N ILE A 81 6.56 2.50 6.64
CA ILE A 81 5.87 1.20 6.69
C ILE A 81 6.79 0.06 6.27
N VAL A 82 7.50 0.23 5.15
CA VAL A 82 8.45 -0.79 4.65
C VAL A 82 9.57 -1.03 5.67
N THR A 83 10.15 0.04 6.22
CA THR A 83 11.21 -0.05 7.22
C THR A 83 10.74 -0.79 8.48
N ASP A 84 9.55 -0.45 8.99
CA ASP A 84 8.98 -1.06 10.19
C ASP A 84 8.70 -2.56 9.98
N GLN A 85 8.18 -2.94 8.81
CA GLN A 85 7.93 -4.34 8.46
C GLN A 85 9.23 -5.13 8.20
N GLN A 86 10.28 -4.49 7.68
CA GLN A 86 11.58 -5.12 7.47
C GLN A 86 12.32 -5.39 8.78
N GLN A 87 12.25 -4.47 9.75
CA GLN A 87 12.82 -4.68 11.09
C GLN A 87 12.22 -5.91 11.77
N HIS A 88 10.90 -6.11 11.63
CA HIS A 88 10.23 -7.30 12.14
C HIS A 88 10.70 -8.60 11.47
N ASN A 89 11.06 -8.53 10.17
CA ASN A 89 11.44 -9.69 9.36
C ASN A 89 12.96 -9.92 9.22
N GLN A 90 13.79 -9.14 9.93
CA GLN A 90 15.27 -9.23 9.91
C GLN A 90 15.91 -9.15 8.50
N LEU A 91 15.25 -8.45 7.56
CA LEU A 91 15.78 -8.25 6.21
C LEU A 91 16.89 -7.18 6.22
N ARG A 92 17.99 -7.43 5.51
CA ARG A 92 19.21 -6.59 5.55
C ARG A 92 19.21 -5.44 4.52
N GLU A 93 18.39 -5.52 3.48
CA GLU A 93 18.37 -4.55 2.39
C GLU A 93 17.30 -3.48 2.62
N LYS A 94 17.70 -2.20 2.50
CA LYS A 94 16.78 -1.07 2.62
C LYS A 94 15.78 -1.11 1.46
N GLY A 95 14.49 -1.11 1.79
CA GLY A 95 13.44 -0.91 0.80
C GLY A 95 13.54 0.46 0.13
N ILE A 96 13.17 0.53 -1.15
CA ILE A 96 13.11 1.77 -1.93
C ILE A 96 11.65 2.03 -2.28
N VAL A 97 11.20 3.27 -2.09
CA VAL A 97 9.85 3.72 -2.46
C VAL A 97 9.96 4.82 -3.50
N ILE A 98 9.29 4.66 -4.63
CA ILE A 98 9.33 5.60 -5.75
C ILE A 98 7.90 5.91 -6.18
N CYS A 99 7.53 7.19 -6.19
CA CYS A 99 6.32 7.65 -6.88
C CYS A 99 6.62 7.73 -8.39
N HIS A 100 6.16 6.74 -9.14
CA HIS A 100 6.35 6.69 -10.59
C HIS A 100 5.39 7.60 -11.37
N HIS A 101 4.18 7.80 -10.84
CA HIS A 101 3.13 8.53 -11.55
C HIS A 101 2.15 9.18 -10.57
N ILE A 102 1.68 10.38 -10.93
CA ILE A 102 0.59 11.09 -10.26
C ILE A 102 -0.45 11.40 -11.32
N GLU A 103 -1.63 10.81 -11.18
CA GLU A 103 -2.76 11.05 -12.08
C GLU A 103 -3.30 12.47 -11.89
N ARG A 104 -3.78 13.07 -12.97
CA ARG A 104 -4.50 14.35 -12.93
C ARG A 104 -5.98 14.04 -13.05
N ALA A 105 -6.74 14.35 -12.00
CA ALA A 105 -8.20 14.34 -12.01
C ALA A 105 -8.73 15.75 -12.32
#